data_AF-A0A1I4WA66-F1
#
_entry.id   AF-A0A1I4WA66-F1
#
_cell.length_a   1.000
_cell.length_b   1.000
_cell.length_c   1.000
_cell.angle_alpha   90.00
_cell.angle_beta   90.00
_cell.angle_gamma   90.00
#
_symmetry.space_group_name_H-M   'P 1'
#
loop_
_entity.id
_entity.type
_entity.pdbx_description
1 polymer ?
#
loop_
_entity_poly.entity_id
_entity_poly.type
_entity_poly.pdbx_seq_one_letter_code
_entity_poly.pdbx_strand_id
1 'polypeptide(L)'
;MRNKLITEYTDEELINNEKKLKILTVILGASIILLFSATIVLTVIKGFTAIMIVPICILPLLIINIINWRGFKKEKERRNLN
;
A
#
# COMPACT_ATOMS: atom_id res chain seq x y z
N MET A 1 1.10 -6.20 14.63
CA MET A 1 0.85 -7.54 14.05
C MET A 1 1.75 -8.51 14.80
N ARG A 2 1.25 -9.67 15.27
CA ARG A 2 2.18 -10.72 15.75
C ARG A 2 3.11 -11.06 14.58
N ASN A 3 4.40 -11.24 14.87
CA ASN A 3 5.44 -11.55 13.89
C ASN A 3 5.34 -13.02 13.41
N LYS A 4 4.15 -13.44 13.01
CA LYS A 4 3.87 -14.78 12.48
C LYS A 4 4.18 -14.80 10.99
N LEU A 5 4.76 -15.89 10.52
CA LEU A 5 4.95 -16.10 9.08
C LEU A 5 3.58 -16.15 8.38
N ILE A 6 3.49 -15.67 7.13
CA ILE A 6 2.24 -15.68 6.35
C ILE A 6 1.65 -17.11 6.24
N THR A 7 2.51 -18.12 6.31
CA THR A 7 2.16 -19.55 6.33
C THR A 7 1.44 -20.01 7.61
N GLU A 8 1.57 -19.30 8.72
CA GLU A 8 0.97 -19.66 10.01
C GLU A 8 -0.43 -19.06 10.22
N TYR A 9 -0.92 -18.27 9.27
CA TYR A 9 -2.27 -17.71 9.33
C TYR A 9 -3.31 -18.81 9.09
N THR A 10 -4.41 -18.76 9.83
CA THR A 10 -5.60 -19.55 9.49
C THR A 10 -6.23 -19.00 8.22
N ASP A 11 -7.04 -19.80 7.53
CA ASP A 11 -7.61 -19.40 6.23
C ASP A 11 -8.51 -18.15 6.36
N GLU A 12 -9.25 -18.04 7.47
CA GLU A 12 -10.06 -16.86 7.78
C GLU A 12 -9.20 -15.61 8.05
N GLU A 13 -8.14 -15.76 8.86
CA GLU A 13 -7.22 -14.66 9.13
C GLU A 13 -6.50 -14.21 7.86
N LEU A 14 -6.13 -15.15 6.98
CA LEU A 14 -5.46 -14.88 5.72
C LEU A 14 -6.37 -14.08 4.77
N ILE A 15 -7.62 -14.51 4.58
CA ILE A 15 -8.60 -13.82 3.72
C ILE A 15 -8.92 -12.43 4.26
N ASN A 16 -9.12 -12.29 5.58
CA ASN A 16 -9.45 -11.01 6.18
C ASN A 16 -8.28 -10.02 6.08
N ASN A 17 -7.04 -10.49 6.29
CA ASN A 17 -5.85 -9.65 6.18
C ASN A 17 -5.51 -9.29 4.74
N GLU A 18 -5.71 -10.18 3.77
CA GLU A 18 -5.55 -9.87 2.33
C GLU A 18 -6.49 -8.73 1.91
N LYS A 19 -7.78 -8.82 2.27
CA LYS A 19 -8.76 -7.76 1.98
C LYS A 19 -8.37 -6.44 2.63
N LYS A 20 -7.97 -6.45 3.90
CA LYS A 20 -7.52 -5.25 4.62
C LYS A 20 -6.29 -4.63 3.95
N LEU A 21 -5.28 -5.43 3.65
CA LEU A 21 -4.06 -4.97 2.97
C LEU A 21 -4.36 -4.41 1.58
N LYS A 22 -5.28 -5.04 0.84
CA LYS A 22 -5.73 -4.54 -0.47
C LYS A 22 -6.37 -3.16 -0.34
N ILE A 23 -7.33 -3.00 0.58
CA ILE A 23 -8.01 -1.72 0.82
C ILE A 23 -7.01 -0.64 1.22
N LEU A 24 -6.12 -0.95 2.18
CA LEU A 24 -5.10 0.00 2.63
C LEU A 24 -4.13 0.39 1.51
N THR A 25 -3.71 -0.57 0.68
CA THR A 25 -2.83 -0.31 -0.46
C THR A 25 -3.51 0.60 -1.49
N VAL A 26 -4.79 0.38 -1.78
CA VAL A 26 -5.57 1.22 -2.70
C VAL A 26 -5.74 2.63 -2.15
N ILE A 27 -6.11 2.78 -0.88
CA ILE A 27 -6.26 4.10 -0.22
C ILE A 27 -4.92 4.84 -0.21
N LEU A 28 -3.83 4.16 0.13
CA LEU A 28 -2.49 4.75 0.14
C LEU A 28 -2.08 5.21 -1.25
N GLY A 29 -2.28 4.37 -2.27
CA GLY A 29 -2.00 4.71 -3.67
C GLY A 29 -2.83 5.91 -4.15
N ALA A 30 -4.13 5.90 -3.89
CA ALA A 30 -5.01 7.02 -4.23
C ALA A 30 -4.60 8.32 -3.52
N SER A 31 -4.24 8.25 -2.24
CA SER A 31 -3.78 9.40 -1.46
C SER A 31 -2.48 9.97 -2.02
N ILE A 32 -1.53 9.11 -2.43
CA ILE A 32 -0.27 9.55 -3.05
C ILE A 32 -0.54 10.26 -4.38
N ILE A 33 -1.43 9.73 -5.22
CA ILE A 33 -1.79 10.36 -6.50
C ILE A 33 -2.45 11.73 -6.27
N LEU A 34 -3.36 11.81 -5.31
CA LEU A 34 -4.02 13.06 -4.93
C LEU A 34 -3.00 14.09 -4.42
N LEU A 35 -2.11 13.67 -3.52
CA LEU A 35 -1.06 14.51 -2.97
C LEU A 35 -0.10 14.99 -4.05
N PHE A 36 0.32 14.09 -4.95
CA PHE A 36 1.20 14.42 -6.08
C PHE A 36 0.56 15.47 -7.00
N SER A 37 -0.71 15.29 -7.35
CA SER A 37 -1.46 16.24 -8.17
C SER A 37 -1.57 17.60 -7.49
N ALA A 38 -1.89 17.63 -6.19
CA ALA A 38 -1.93 18.85 -5.41
C ALA A 38 -0.57 19.55 -5.35
N THR A 39 0.53 18.80 -5.18
CA THR A 39 1.88 19.36 -5.15
C THR A 39 2.28 19.96 -6.49
N ILE A 40 1.89 19.36 -7.62
CA ILE A 40 2.13 19.94 -8.96
C ILE A 40 1.43 21.29 -9.08
N VAL A 41 0.14 21.34 -8.76
CA VAL A 41 -0.66 22.58 -8.83
C VAL A 41 -0.05 23.66 -7.93
N LEU A 42 0.32 23.31 -6.69
CA LEU A 42 0.98 24.23 -5.77
C LEU A 42 2.35 24.70 -6.27
N THR A 43 3.12 23.83 -6.94
CA THR A 43 4.43 24.19 -7.51
C THR A 43 4.29 25.25 -8.58
N VAL A 44 3.28 25.13 -9.44
CA VAL A 44 3.01 26.10 -10.51
C VAL A 44 2.56 27.45 -9.94
N ILE A 45 1.74 27.46 -8.89
CA ILE A 45 1.17 28.69 -8.33
C ILE A 45 2.14 29.40 -7.36
N LYS A 46 2.84 28.64 -6.51
CA LYS A 46 3.61 29.18 -5.38
C LYS A 46 5.12 28.93 -5.48
N GLY A 47 5.58 28.26 -6.55
CA GLY A 47 6.97 27.82 -6.68
C GLY A 47 7.27 26.56 -5.86
N PHE A 48 8.48 26.04 -6.02
CA PHE A 48 8.90 24.81 -5.35
C PHE A 48 9.13 25.03 -3.85
N THR A 49 8.60 24.11 -3.02
CA THR A 49 8.81 24.08 -1.57
C THR A 49 9.25 22.68 -1.15
N ALA A 50 10.02 22.57 -0.07
CA ALA A 50 10.56 21.28 0.40
C ALA A 50 9.47 20.21 0.67
N ILE A 51 8.25 20.63 1.02
CA ILE A 51 7.11 19.74 1.27
C ILE A 51 6.66 19.00 0.01
N MET A 52 6.96 19.52 -1.18
CA MET A 52 6.57 18.89 -2.45
C MET A 52 7.33 17.59 -2.75
N ILE A 53 8.40 17.29 -2.00
CA ILE A 53 9.17 16.03 -2.10
C ILE A 53 8.45 14.90 -1.35
N VAL A 54 7.53 15.21 -0.42
CA VAL A 54 6.84 14.24 0.44
C VAL A 54 6.19 13.08 -0.33
N PRO A 55 5.46 13.29 -1.45
CA PRO A 55 4.88 12.19 -2.21
C PRO A 55 5.92 11.17 -2.68
N ILE A 56 7.12 11.64 -3.05
CA ILE A 56 8.22 10.80 -3.53
C ILE A 56 8.80 9.98 -2.38
N CYS A 57 9.00 10.60 -1.21
CA CYS A 57 9.49 9.92 -0.02
C CYS A 57 8.56 8.80 0.48
N ILE A 58 7.26 8.89 0.18
CA ILE A 58 6.26 7.90 0.61
C ILE A 58 6.15 6.72 -0.40
N LEU A 59 6.70 6.83 -1.62
CA LEU A 59 6.64 5.76 -2.63
C LEU A 59 7.21 4.40 -2.15
N PRO A 60 8.36 4.33 -1.45
CA PRO A 60 8.87 3.05 -0.94
C PRO A 60 7.87 2.33 -0.03
N LEU A 61 7.10 3.08 0.77
CA LEU A 61 6.07 2.53 1.64
C LEU A 61 4.93 1.90 0.84
N LEU A 62 4.52 2.53 -0.28
CA LEU A 62 3.53 1.95 -1.18
C LEU A 62 4.05 0.65 -1.81
N ILE A 63 5.31 0.64 -2.25
CA ILE A 63 5.94 -0.56 -2.84
C ILE A 63 5.96 -1.71 -1.83
N ILE A 64 6.35 -1.45 -0.58
CA ILE A 64 6.36 -2.47 0.49
C ILE A 64 4.95 -3.02 0.72
N ASN A 65 3.93 -2.17 0.76
CA ASN A 65 2.53 -2.60 0.90
C ASN A 65 2.08 -3.48 -0.27
N ILE A 66 2.45 -3.14 -1.50
CA ILE A 66 2.15 -3.96 -2.69
C ILE A 66 2.85 -5.33 -2.61
N ILE A 67 4.12 -5.37 -2.19
CA ILE A 67 4.87 -6.63 -2.03
C ILE A 67 4.19 -7.50 -0.97
N ASN A 68 3.83 -6.93 0.17
CA ASN A 68 3.13 -7.64 1.25
C ASN A 68 1.79 -8.20 0.76
N TRP A 69 0.97 -7.37 0.11
CA TRP A 69 -0.31 -7.82 -0.46
C TRP A 69 -0.14 -8.96 -1.47
N ARG A 70 0.87 -8.88 -2.36
CA ARG A 70 1.21 -9.97 -3.29
C ARG A 70 1.64 -11.24 -2.56
N GLY A 71 2.34 -11.13 -1.43
CA GLY A 71 2.68 -12.27 -0.58
C GLY A 71 1.44 -12.99 -0.05
N PHE A 72 0.47 -12.23 0.48
CA PHE A 72 -0.82 -12.77 0.93
C PHE A 72 -1.63 -13.37 -0.22
N LYS A 73 -1.65 -12.73 -1.40
CA LYS A 73 -2.33 -13.26 -2.60
C LYS A 73 -1.75 -14.61 -3.04
N LYS A 74 -0.42 -14.73 -3.08
CA LYS A 74 0.28 -15.98 -3.43
C LYS A 74 0.00 -17.10 -2.42
N GLU A 75 -0.04 -16.78 -1.13
CA GLU A 75 -0.41 -17.74 -0.08
C GLU A 75 -1.84 -18.23 -0.27
N LYS A 76 -2.76 -17.30 -0.52
CA LYS A 76 -4.17 -17.56 -0.75
C LYS A 76 -4.40 -18.46 -1.99
N GLU A 77 -3.71 -18.17 -3.10
CA GLU A 77 -3.69 -19.01 -4.31
C GLU A 77 -3.11 -20.40 -4.04
N ARG A 78 -2.01 -20.52 -3.28
CA ARG A 78 -1.41 -21.83 -2.94
C ARG A 78 -2.38 -22.74 -2.18
N ARG A 79 -3.25 -22.16 -1.36
CA ARG A 79 -4.27 -22.88 -0.57
C ARG A 79 -5.57 -23.13 -1.34
N ASN A 80 -5.66 -22.73 -2.61
CA ASN A 80 -6.88 -22.78 -3.43
C ASN A 80 -8.07 -22.03 -2.79
N LEU A 81 -7.77 -21.02 -1.98
CA LEU A 81 -8.78 -20.16 -1.38
C LEU A 81 -9.00 -19.01 -2.38
N ASN A 82 -9.84 -19.14 -3.40
CA ASN A 82 -10.07 -18.04 -4.36
C ASN A 82 -10.91 -16.90 -3.78
#